data_AF-A0A3D1B5K1-F1
#
_entry.id   AF-A0A3D1B5K1-F1
#
_cell.length_a   1.000
_cell.length_b   1.000
_cell.length_c   1.000
_cell.angle_alpha   90.00
_cell.angle_beta   90.00
_cell.angle_gamma   90.00
#
_symmetry.space_group_name_H-M   'P 1'
#
loop_
_entity.id
_entity.type
_entity.pdbx_description
1 polymer ?
#
loop_
_entity_poly.entity_id
_entity_poly.type
_entity_poly.pdbx_seq_one_letter_code
_entity_poly.pdbx_strand_id
1 'polypeptide(L)'
;GLELGADDYLAKPCDPRELTARLKAVLRRSQPASTPTQLELGDLWYSPARGVASVGDHEVTLTLSEGRILEALLGQPGEPMEKQALAQLALGRKLTLYDRSLDMHVSNLRRKLGPHPDGRQRIVALRSRGYLYAS
;
A
#
# COMPACT_ATOMS: atom_id res chain seq x y z
N GLY A 1 -22.36 -44.18 -15.12
CA GLY A 1 -23.02 -42.88 -15.30
C GLY A 1 -22.61 -41.98 -14.16
N LEU A 2 -22.15 -40.78 -14.51
CA LEU A 2 -21.58 -39.70 -13.70
C LEU A 2 -20.07 -39.85 -13.37
N GLU A 3 -19.29 -39.53 -14.39
CA GLU A 3 -17.99 -38.86 -14.27
C GLU A 3 -18.23 -37.42 -13.76
N LEU A 4 -17.50 -36.97 -12.73
CA LEU A 4 -17.27 -35.59 -12.28
C LEU A 4 -16.71 -35.69 -10.86
N GLY A 5 -15.53 -35.19 -10.50
CA GLY A 5 -14.63 -34.29 -11.18
C GLY A 5 -13.71 -33.72 -10.11
N ALA A 6 -12.43 -33.57 -10.44
CA ALA A 6 -11.47 -32.68 -9.83
C ALA A 6 -11.35 -32.70 -8.29
N ASP A 7 -10.48 -33.58 -7.79
CA ASP A 7 -9.59 -33.25 -6.68
C ASP A 7 -8.61 -32.16 -7.16
N ASP A 8 -9.13 -30.96 -7.44
CA ASP A 8 -8.28 -29.81 -7.70
C ASP A 8 -7.78 -29.29 -6.35
N TYR A 9 -6.54 -29.71 -6.08
CA TYR A 9 -5.57 -29.07 -5.21
C TYR A 9 -5.75 -27.54 -5.20
N LEU A 10 -6.48 -26.99 -4.22
CA LEU A 10 -6.31 -25.60 -3.83
C LEU A 10 -5.04 -25.52 -2.98
N ALA A 11 -3.91 -25.54 -3.69
CA ALA A 11 -2.61 -25.24 -3.15
C ALA A 11 -2.71 -23.91 -2.38
N LYS A 12 -2.39 -23.96 -1.08
CA LYS A 12 -2.04 -22.76 -0.32
C LYS A 12 -0.92 -22.02 -1.08
N PRO A 13 -1.01 -20.69 -1.17
CA PRO A 13 0.13 -19.86 -0.86
C PRO A 13 -0.25 -19.05 0.38
N CYS A 14 0.09 -19.57 1.55
CA CYS A 14 0.38 -18.67 2.66
C CYS A 14 1.81 -18.19 2.39
N ASP A 15 1.93 -17.02 1.78
CA ASP A 15 3.22 -16.41 1.52
C ASP A 15 3.93 -16.16 2.87
N PRO A 16 5.10 -16.75 3.14
CA PRO A 16 5.76 -16.66 4.45
C PRO A 16 6.14 -15.22 4.84
N ARG A 17 6.03 -14.26 3.92
CA ARG A 17 6.32 -12.84 4.16
C ARG A 17 5.17 -12.09 4.85
N GLU A 18 3.93 -12.50 4.64
CA GLU A 18 2.75 -11.83 5.23
C GLU A 18 2.76 -11.93 6.77
N LEU A 19 3.20 -13.07 7.29
CA LEU A 19 3.37 -13.31 8.73
C LEU A 19 4.49 -12.42 9.33
N THR A 20 5.59 -12.25 8.59
CA THR A 20 6.73 -11.43 9.06
C THR A 20 6.44 -9.93 9.01
N ALA A 21 5.68 -9.46 8.01
CA ALA A 21 5.26 -8.07 7.92
C ALA A 21 4.36 -7.69 9.10
N ARG A 22 3.44 -8.57 9.50
CA ARG A 22 2.57 -8.38 10.67
C ARG A 22 3.37 -8.36 11.98
N LEU A 23 4.39 -9.22 12.11
CA LEU A 23 5.31 -9.22 13.26
C LEU A 23 6.19 -7.97 13.33
N LYS A 24 6.76 -7.52 12.21
CA LYS A 24 7.55 -6.27 12.13
C LYS A 24 6.69 -5.05 12.47
N ALA A 25 5.45 -5.00 11.98
CA ALA A 25 4.50 -3.92 12.26
C ALA A 25 4.14 -3.85 13.76
N VAL A 26 3.99 -5.01 14.43
CA VAL A 26 3.71 -5.08 15.87
C VAL A 26 4.92 -4.66 16.71
N LEU A 27 6.15 -5.01 16.30
CA LEU A 27 7.39 -4.65 17.02
C LEU A 27 7.79 -3.17 16.86
N ARG A 28 7.45 -2.53 15.73
CA ARG A 28 7.75 -1.11 15.49
C ARG A 28 6.99 -0.16 16.42
N ARG A 29 5.95 -0.63 17.09
CA ARG A 29 5.19 0.15 18.09
C ARG A 29 5.97 0.42 19.38
N SER A 30 7.14 -0.19 19.58
CA SER A 30 7.90 -0.13 20.84
C SER A 30 9.31 0.45 20.75
N GLN A 31 9.75 1.01 19.60
CA GLN A 31 11.08 1.63 19.49
C GLN A 31 11.05 2.98 18.73
N PRO A 32 11.86 3.99 19.14
CA PRO A 32 11.99 5.25 18.41
C PRO A 32 12.52 4.99 16.99
N ALA A 33 11.83 5.55 16.00
CA ALA A 33 11.88 5.14 14.61
C ALA A 33 13.23 5.40 13.93
N SER A 34 13.95 4.33 13.59
CA SER A 34 14.86 4.35 12.44
C SER A 34 14.00 4.40 11.18
N THR A 35 14.16 5.44 10.35
CA THR A 35 13.48 5.53 9.05
C THR A 35 13.76 4.25 8.25
N PRO A 36 12.73 3.50 7.83
CA PRO A 36 12.95 2.25 7.12
C PRO A 36 13.73 2.54 5.82
N THR A 37 14.87 1.88 5.65
CA THR A 37 15.71 2.03 4.46
C THR A 37 14.97 1.60 3.19
N GLN A 38 13.95 0.75 3.34
CA GLN A 38 13.22 0.09 2.25
C GLN A 38 11.90 -0.45 2.81
N LEU A 39 10.80 -0.30 2.06
CA LEU A 39 9.50 -0.90 2.34
C LEU A 39 9.19 -1.94 1.25
N GLU A 40 8.75 -3.13 1.65
CA GLU A 40 8.43 -4.23 0.74
C GLU A 40 7.12 -4.88 1.18
N LEU A 41 6.21 -5.10 0.23
CA LEU A 41 4.92 -5.74 0.45
C LEU A 41 4.47 -6.44 -0.83
N GLY A 42 4.47 -7.78 -0.81
CA GLY A 42 4.17 -8.58 -2.00
C GLY A 42 5.19 -8.31 -3.11
N ASP A 43 4.71 -7.93 -4.29
CA ASP A 43 5.48 -7.55 -5.47
C ASP A 43 5.83 -6.06 -5.52
N LEU A 44 5.39 -5.27 -4.54
CA LEU A 44 5.72 -3.86 -4.41
C LEU A 44 6.97 -3.67 -3.54
N TRP A 45 7.86 -2.86 -4.07
CA TRP A 45 9.05 -2.36 -3.43
C TRP A 45 9.03 -0.83 -3.41
N TYR A 46 9.49 -0.21 -2.33
CA TYR A 46 9.62 1.25 -2.24
C TYR A 46 10.86 1.68 -1.44
N SER A 47 11.64 2.60 -2.01
CA SER A 47 12.73 3.28 -1.32
C SER A 47 12.35 4.74 -1.03
N PRO A 48 12.09 5.10 0.24
CA PRO A 48 11.85 6.48 0.63
C PRO A 48 13.02 7.41 0.28
N ALA A 49 14.25 6.92 0.45
CA ALA A 49 15.46 7.68 0.16
C ALA A 49 15.62 8.04 -1.33
N ARG A 50 15.26 7.11 -2.23
CA ARG A 50 15.31 7.36 -3.69
C ARG A 50 14.03 8.02 -4.22
N GLY A 51 12.92 7.96 -3.49
CA GLY A 51 11.61 8.35 -4.01
C GLY A 51 11.11 7.45 -5.14
N VAL A 52 11.51 6.18 -5.11
CA VAL A 52 11.32 5.21 -6.19
C VAL A 52 10.57 4.00 -5.67
N ALA A 53 9.55 3.59 -6.41
CA ALA A 53 8.86 2.32 -6.21
C ALA A 53 9.16 1.35 -7.36
N SER A 54 9.11 0.04 -7.10
CA SER A 54 9.15 -0.99 -8.15
C SER A 54 7.98 -1.94 -7.95
N VAL A 55 7.33 -2.33 -9.04
CA VAL A 55 6.32 -3.40 -9.05
C VAL A 55 6.83 -4.50 -9.97
N GLY A 56 7.25 -5.62 -9.39
CA GLY A 56 8.08 -6.59 -10.10
C GLY A 56 9.34 -5.93 -10.66
N ASP A 57 9.57 -6.08 -11.97
CA ASP A 57 10.72 -5.49 -12.69
C ASP A 57 10.49 -4.04 -13.18
N HIS A 58 9.33 -3.44 -12.89
CA HIS A 58 9.01 -2.10 -13.37
C HIS A 58 9.25 -1.03 -12.29
N GLU A 59 10.33 -0.27 -12.45
CA GLU A 59 10.70 0.87 -11.60
C GLU A 59 9.93 2.15 -12.00
N VAL A 60 9.35 2.85 -11.01
CA VAL A 60 8.60 4.10 -11.19
C VAL A 60 9.04 5.17 -10.18
N THR A 61 9.30 6.37 -10.68
CA THR A 61 9.61 7.53 -9.84
C THR A 61 8.34 8.17 -9.30
N LEU A 62 8.32 8.39 -7.99
CA LEU A 62 7.22 9.04 -7.28
C LEU A 62 7.57 10.50 -6.97
N THR A 63 6.56 11.36 -7.03
CA THR A 63 6.66 12.69 -6.43
C THR A 63 6.73 12.57 -4.91
N LEU A 64 7.17 13.64 -4.24
CA LEU A 64 7.23 13.66 -2.77
C LEU A 64 5.89 13.33 -2.12
N SER A 65 4.78 13.91 -2.60
CA SER A 65 3.44 13.65 -2.08
C SER A 65 3.01 12.21 -2.30
N GLU A 66 3.26 11.64 -3.49
CA GLU A 66 2.93 10.24 -3.81
C GLU A 66 3.73 9.27 -2.94
N GLY A 67 5.03 9.52 -2.78
CA GLY A 67 5.90 8.71 -1.93
C GLY A 67 5.45 8.72 -0.47
N ARG A 68 5.11 9.90 0.08
CA ARG A 68 4.59 10.02 1.45
C ARG A 68 3.24 9.35 1.64
N ILE A 69 2.34 9.43 0.65
CA ILE A 69 1.08 8.69 0.67
C ILE A 69 1.37 7.19 0.74
N LEU A 70 2.26 6.70 -0.14
CA LEU A 70 2.60 5.29 -0.19
C LEU A 70 3.22 4.81 1.13
N GLU A 71 4.20 5.55 1.66
CA GLU A 71 4.86 5.26 2.94
C GLU A 71 3.85 5.19 4.09
N ALA A 72 2.93 6.16 4.18
CA ALA A 72 1.92 6.19 5.24
C ALA A 72 0.99 4.97 5.17
N LEU A 73 0.55 4.57 3.97
CA LEU A 73 -0.32 3.41 3.78
C LEU A 73 0.43 2.08 3.99
N LEU A 74 1.70 1.97 3.56
CA LEU A 74 2.55 0.81 3.82
C LEU A 74 2.99 0.71 5.28
N GLY A 75 2.91 1.81 6.04
CA GLY A 75 3.09 1.80 7.48
C GLY A 75 2.03 0.97 8.20
N GLN A 76 0.81 0.89 7.67
CA GLN A 76 -0.30 0.15 8.26
C GLN A 76 -1.10 -0.58 7.16
N PRO A 77 -0.52 -1.60 6.49
CA PRO A 77 -1.19 -2.28 5.39
C PRO A 77 -2.48 -2.95 5.86
N GLY A 78 -3.52 -2.90 5.04
CA GLY A 78 -4.86 -3.42 5.36
C GLY A 78 -5.71 -2.52 6.26
N GLU A 79 -5.11 -1.53 6.93
CA GLU A 79 -5.84 -0.59 7.81
C GLU A 79 -6.12 0.74 7.09
N PRO A 80 -7.36 1.28 7.17
CA PRO A 80 -7.68 2.56 6.58
C PRO A 80 -7.09 3.72 7.37
N MET A 81 -6.43 4.62 6.64
CA MET A 81 -5.99 5.91 7.12
C MET A 81 -6.96 7.01 6.67
N GLU A 82 -7.39 7.83 7.62
CA GLU A 82 -8.30 8.94 7.36
C GLU A 82 -7.72 9.94 6.37
N LYS A 83 -8.57 10.50 5.49
CA LYS A 83 -8.14 11.48 4.47
C LYS A 83 -7.44 12.69 5.08
N GLN A 84 -7.93 13.19 6.21
CA GLN A 84 -7.35 14.36 6.88
C GLN A 84 -5.96 14.06 7.45
N ALA A 85 -5.79 12.89 8.08
CA ALA A 85 -4.49 12.44 8.58
C ALA A 85 -3.51 12.21 7.42
N LEU A 86 -3.94 11.53 6.36
CA LEU A 86 -3.11 11.24 5.20
C LEU A 86 -2.69 12.53 4.47
N ALA A 87 -3.58 13.52 4.36
CA ALA A 87 -3.24 14.83 3.79
C ALA A 87 -2.25 15.61 4.66
N GLN A 88 -2.43 15.57 5.98
CA GLN A 88 -1.49 16.22 6.90
C GLN A 88 -0.08 15.61 6.79
N LEU A 89 0.02 14.28 6.69
CA LEU A 89 1.29 13.57 6.55
C LEU A 89 1.93 13.79 5.17
N ALA A 90 1.16 13.67 4.10
CA ALA A 90 1.70 13.73 2.74
C ALA A 90 1.90 15.15 2.22
N LEU A 91 0.91 16.01 2.44
CA LEU A 91 0.83 17.36 1.87
C LEU A 91 1.23 18.45 2.88
N GLY A 92 1.40 18.10 4.16
CA GLY A 92 1.74 19.05 5.22
C GLY A 92 0.61 19.99 5.63
N ARG A 93 -0.63 19.71 5.20
CA ARG A 93 -1.80 20.57 5.46
C ARG A 93 -3.10 19.78 5.54
N LYS A 94 -4.09 20.37 6.20
CA LYS A 94 -5.46 19.83 6.23
C LYS A 94 -6.18 20.04 4.90
N LEU A 95 -7.12 19.15 4.58
CA LEU A 95 -8.01 19.29 3.42
C LEU A 95 -9.17 20.23 3.76
N THR A 96 -9.50 21.11 2.82
CA THR A 96 -10.74 21.89 2.84
C THR A 96 -11.89 21.12 2.17
N LEU A 97 -13.13 21.59 2.30
CA LEU A 97 -14.33 20.87 1.83
C LEU A 97 -14.30 20.46 0.35
N TYR A 98 -13.67 21.27 -0.50
CA TYR A 98 -13.59 21.03 -1.95
C TYR A 98 -12.21 20.60 -2.42
N ASP A 99 -11.32 20.26 -1.49
CA ASP A 99 -9.96 19.89 -1.80
C ASP A 99 -9.88 18.46 -2.35
N ARG A 100 -9.52 18.34 -3.62
CA ARG A 100 -9.34 17.07 -4.33
C ARG A 100 -7.87 16.70 -4.53
N SER A 101 -6.93 17.47 -3.97
CA SER A 101 -5.49 17.26 -4.18
C SER A 101 -5.03 15.88 -3.70
N LEU A 102 -5.49 15.42 -2.54
CA LEU A 102 -5.19 14.08 -2.04
C LEU A 102 -5.71 13.00 -3.01
N ASP A 103 -6.96 13.14 -3.47
CA ASP A 103 -7.56 12.18 -4.41
C ASP A 103 -6.80 12.15 -5.75
N MET A 104 -6.31 13.30 -6.22
CA MET A 104 -5.49 13.40 -7.43
C MET A 104 -4.15 12.68 -7.27
N HIS A 105 -3.44 12.90 -6.15
CA HIS A 105 -2.19 12.20 -5.87
C HIS A 105 -2.39 10.69 -5.73
N VAL A 106 -3.48 10.25 -5.07
CA VAL A 106 -3.83 8.82 -5.00
C VAL A 106 -4.13 8.25 -6.38
N SER A 107 -4.83 8.99 -7.24
CA SER A 107 -5.13 8.56 -8.61
C SER A 107 -3.87 8.40 -9.45
N ASN A 108 -2.94 9.35 -9.37
CA ASN A 108 -1.65 9.26 -10.07
C ASN A 108 -0.80 8.11 -9.53
N LEU A 109 -0.76 7.93 -8.20
CA LEU A 109 -0.06 6.82 -7.57
C LEU A 109 -0.61 5.46 -8.02
N ARG A 110 -1.95 5.29 -8.05
CA ARG A 110 -2.58 4.07 -8.59
C ARG A 110 -2.19 3.82 -10.05
N ARG A 111 -2.18 4.86 -10.88
CA ARG A 111 -1.78 4.72 -12.28
C ARG A 111 -0.34 4.26 -12.44
N LYS A 112 0.56 4.79 -11.60
CA LYS A 112 1.99 4.43 -11.61
C LYS A 112 2.25 3.01 -11.10
N LEU A 113 1.59 2.60 -10.03
CA LEU A 113 1.80 1.29 -9.42
C LEU A 113 1.02 0.16 -10.13
N GLY A 114 -0.06 0.50 -10.84
CA GLY A 114 -0.97 -0.48 -11.41
C GLY A 114 -1.75 -1.27 -10.33
N PRO A 115 -2.60 -2.22 -10.76
CA PRO A 115 -3.25 -3.16 -9.86
C PRO A 115 -2.28 -4.23 -9.36
N HIS A 116 -2.76 -5.08 -8.46
CA HIS A 116 -2.16 -6.37 -8.14
C HIS A 116 -2.20 -7.33 -9.33
N PRO A 117 -1.39 -8.41 -9.33
CA PRO A 117 -1.44 -9.44 -10.37
C PRO A 117 -2.83 -10.07 -10.57
N ASP A 118 -3.66 -10.09 -9.53
CA ASP A 118 -5.05 -10.58 -9.58
C ASP A 118 -6.08 -9.52 -10.03
N GLY A 119 -5.62 -8.34 -10.44
CA GLY A 119 -6.45 -7.23 -10.92
C GLY A 119 -7.05 -6.35 -9.82
N ARG A 120 -6.89 -6.68 -8.53
CA ARG A 120 -7.38 -5.83 -7.42
C ARG A 120 -6.60 -4.52 -7.35
N GLN A 121 -7.28 -3.44 -6.97
CA GLN A 121 -6.64 -2.14 -6.76
C GLN A 121 -5.77 -2.16 -5.51
N ARG A 122 -4.49 -1.77 -5.64
CA ARG A 122 -3.54 -1.70 -4.51
C ARG A 122 -3.94 -0.68 -3.44
N ILE A 123 -4.53 0.45 -3.85
CA ILE A 123 -5.01 1.47 -2.92
C ILE A 123 -6.53 1.50 -3.04
N VAL A 124 -7.24 1.28 -1.94
CA VAL A 124 -8.71 1.24 -1.91
C VAL A 124 -9.25 2.43 -1.13
N ALA A 125 -10.31 3.05 -1.66
CA ALA A 125 -11.03 4.10 -0.94
C ALA A 125 -12.15 3.47 -0.11
N LEU A 126 -12.11 3.64 1.21
CA LEU A 126 -13.22 3.27 2.09
C LEU A 126 -14.04 4.50 2.44
N ARG A 127 -15.34 4.44 2.13
CA ARG A 127 -16.28 5.53 2.41
C ARG A 127 -16.23 5.89 3.91
N SER A 128 -16.06 7.18 4.19
CA SER A 128 -15.95 7.74 5.55
C SER A 128 -14.75 7.27 6.40
N ARG A 129 -13.86 6.41 5.87
CA ARG A 129 -12.67 5.92 6.60
C ARG A 129 -11.34 6.28 5.93
N GLY A 130 -11.37 6.69 4.66
CA GLY A 130 -10.21 7.20 3.93
C GLY A 130 -9.63 6.20 2.96
N TYR A 131 -8.32 5.95 3.04
CA TYR A 131 -7.58 5.10 2.10
C TYR A 131 -6.80 4.01 2.83
N LEU A 132 -6.74 2.82 2.24
CA LEU A 132 -5.86 1.74 2.70
C LEU A 132 -5.05 1.19 1.53
N TYR A 133 -3.88 0.63 1.84
CA TYR A 133 -3.20 -0.28 0.92
C TYR A 133 -3.76 -1.69 1.12
N ALA A 134 -4.32 -2.27 0.08
CA ALA A 134 -4.81 -3.64 0.07
C ALA A 134 -3.62 -4.56 -0.20
N SER A 135 -3.31 -5.46 0.72
CA SER A 135 -2.33 -6.54 0.52
C SER A 135 -2.96 -7.79 -0.07
#